data_AF-A0A9W6Y9R6-F1
#
_entry.id   AF-A0A9W6Y9R6-F1
#
_cell.length_a   1.000
_cell.length_b   1.000
_cell.length_c   1.000
_cell.angle_alpha   90.00
_cell.angle_beta   90.00
_cell.angle_gamma   90.00
#
_symmetry.space_group_name_H-M   'P 1'
#
loop_
_entity.id
_entity.type
_entity.pdbx_description
1 polymer ?
#
loop_
_entity_poly.entity_id
_entity_poly.type
_entity_poly.pdbx_seq_one_letter_code
_entity_poly.pdbx_strand_id
1 'polypeptide(L)'
;MQSRSRATLSYRPQANGQQQRSVKTMIRTVRAYVEDPIQAVWDDIAEKMVHAINNSRDTTRRETPFYLVHSWDVQSTLKAMTSTIKKDHANSADAEKLIANAR
;
A
#
# COMPACT_ATOMS: atom_id res chain seq x y z
N MET A 1 14.10 17.70 -2.47
CA MET A 1 13.91 17.09 -1.13
C MET A 1 15.24 16.45 -0.72
N GLN A 2 15.94 16.98 0.28
CA GLN A 2 17.19 16.38 0.77
C GLN A 2 16.86 15.31 1.82
N SER A 3 17.18 14.06 1.50
CA SER A 3 17.16 12.95 2.46
C SER A 3 18.33 13.14 3.44
N ARG A 4 18.02 13.38 4.72
CA ARG A 4 19.03 13.38 5.79
C ARG A 4 19.20 11.96 6.29
N SER A 5 20.40 11.39 6.08
CA SER A 5 20.80 10.12 6.69
C SER A 5 20.69 10.24 8.21
N ARG A 6 19.95 9.33 8.82
CA ARG A 6 19.73 9.27 10.27
C ARG A 6 20.40 8.01 10.77
N ALA A 7 21.61 8.15 11.30
CA ALA A 7 22.35 7.03 11.87
C ALA A 7 21.53 6.40 13.01
N THR A 8 21.21 5.13 12.86
CA THR A 8 20.61 4.33 13.94
C THR A 8 21.71 3.96 14.92
N LEU A 9 21.58 4.42 16.17
CA LEU A 9 22.45 4.01 17.28
C LEU A 9 22.40 2.48 17.42
N SER A 10 23.54 1.83 17.66
CA SER A 10 23.56 0.38 17.88
C SER A 10 22.69 0.01 19.10
N TYR A 11 22.05 -1.16 19.03
CA TYR A 11 21.18 -1.71 20.09
C TYR A 11 19.97 -0.84 20.52
N ARG A 12 19.28 -0.15 19.59
CA ARG A 12 17.96 0.49 19.85
C ARG A 12 16.77 -0.22 19.19
N PRO A 13 16.30 -1.36 19.74
CA PRO A 13 15.18 -2.10 19.17
C PRO A 13 13.83 -1.34 19.24
N GLN A 14 13.60 -0.47 20.24
CA GLN A 14 12.32 0.24 20.37
C GLN A 14 12.05 1.24 19.23
N ALA A 15 13.08 1.85 18.64
CA ALA A 15 12.91 2.86 17.60
C ALA A 15 12.60 2.26 16.21
N ASN A 16 12.94 0.99 15.99
CA ASN A 16 12.90 0.34 14.68
C ASN A 16 11.92 -0.84 14.62
N GLY A 17 10.96 -0.93 15.54
CA GLY A 17 10.08 -2.09 15.66
C GLY A 17 9.28 -2.43 14.40
N GLN A 18 8.88 -1.42 13.60
CA GLN A 18 8.19 -1.65 12.32
C GLN A 18 9.12 -2.29 11.27
N GLN A 19 10.32 -1.73 11.10
CA GLN A 19 11.33 -2.29 10.19
C GLN A 19 11.75 -3.71 10.61
N GLN A 20 11.90 -3.95 11.92
CA GLN A 20 12.23 -5.29 12.42
C GLN A 20 11.11 -6.30 12.16
N ARG A 21 9.83 -5.89 12.26
CA ARG A 21 8.70 -6.76 11.95
C ARG A 21 8.60 -7.07 10.47
N SER A 22 8.78 -6.10 9.58
CA SER A 22 8.77 -6.34 8.13
C SER A 22 9.90 -7.28 7.70
N VAL A 23 11.12 -7.09 8.24
CA VAL A 23 12.27 -7.98 8.00
C VAL A 23 12.00 -9.39 8.53
N LYS A 24 11.37 -9.53 9.71
CA LYS A 24 10.99 -10.85 10.25
C LYS A 24 9.97 -11.57 9.37
N THR A 25 8.98 -10.85 8.84
CA THR A 25 8.02 -11.41 7.88
C THR A 25 8.71 -11.83 6.60
N MET A 26 9.61 -11.00 6.07
CA MET A 26 10.41 -11.31 4.89
C MET A 26 11.22 -12.60 5.08
N ILE A 27 11.96 -12.75 6.17
CA ILE A 27 12.75 -13.97 6.42
C ILE A 27 11.86 -15.22 6.50
N ARG A 28 10.68 -15.12 7.11
CA ARG A 28 9.73 -16.24 7.22
C ARG A 28 9.18 -16.65 5.86
N THR A 29 8.78 -15.68 5.05
CA THR A 29 8.27 -15.94 3.70
C THR A 29 9.37 -16.51 2.82
N VAL A 30 10.61 -15.99 2.86
CA VAL A 30 11.74 -16.53 2.07
C VAL A 30 11.95 -18.00 2.44
N ARG A 31 12.00 -18.32 3.73
CA ARG A 31 12.20 -19.69 4.21
C ARG A 31 11.16 -20.66 3.66
N ALA A 32 9.89 -20.28 3.64
CA ALA A 32 8.81 -21.12 3.11
C ALA A 32 8.98 -21.45 1.61
N TYR A 33 9.62 -20.57 0.83
CA TYR A 33 9.88 -20.79 -0.60
C TYR A 33 11.24 -21.44 -0.87
N VAL A 34 12.27 -21.24 -0.03
CA VAL A 34 13.57 -21.93 -0.13
C VAL A 34 13.42 -23.45 0.10
N GLU A 35 12.47 -23.86 0.94
CA GLU A 35 12.25 -25.27 1.30
C GLU A 35 11.68 -26.11 0.14
N ASP A 36 11.16 -25.48 -0.93
CA ASP A 36 10.72 -26.16 -2.16
C ASP A 36 11.64 -25.82 -3.36
N PRO A 37 12.64 -26.66 -3.67
CA PRO A 37 13.61 -26.40 -4.74
C PRO A 37 13.01 -26.40 -6.16
N ILE A 38 11.78 -26.88 -6.37
CA ILE A 38 11.08 -26.81 -7.67
C ILE A 38 10.50 -25.40 -7.90
N GLN A 39 10.33 -24.60 -6.84
CA GLN A 39 9.74 -23.25 -6.92
C GLN A 39 10.76 -22.14 -7.15
N ALA A 40 12.07 -22.41 -7.11
CA ALA A 40 13.11 -21.38 -7.00
C ALA A 40 13.48 -20.66 -8.33
N VAL A 41 12.51 -20.01 -8.99
CA VAL A 41 12.79 -18.90 -9.93
C VAL A 41 12.81 -17.61 -9.11
N TRP A 42 13.96 -17.34 -8.49
CA TRP A 42 14.11 -16.24 -7.52
C TRP A 42 13.80 -14.87 -8.10
N ASP A 43 14.10 -14.64 -9.38
CA ASP A 43 13.81 -13.37 -10.05
C ASP A 43 12.30 -13.07 -10.06
N ASP A 44 11.47 -14.08 -10.34
CA ASP A 44 10.01 -13.92 -10.39
C ASP A 44 9.38 -13.87 -8.99
N ILE A 45 9.96 -14.58 -8.02
CA ILE A 45 9.41 -14.69 -6.67
C ILE A 45 9.77 -13.48 -5.81
N ALA A 46 10.98 -12.94 -5.96
CA ALA A 46 11.43 -11.80 -5.18
C ALA A 46 10.54 -10.57 -5.40
N GLU A 47 10.17 -10.27 -6.64
CA GLU A 47 9.28 -9.16 -6.97
C GLU A 47 7.89 -9.35 -6.35
N LYS A 48 7.28 -10.53 -6.55
CA LYS A 48 5.97 -10.87 -5.99
C LYS A 48 5.97 -10.81 -4.45
N MET A 49 7.06 -11.23 -3.84
CA MET A 49 7.24 -11.21 -2.40
C MET A 49 7.36 -9.79 -1.83
N VAL A 50 8.17 -8.94 -2.45
CA VAL A 50 8.28 -7.51 -2.09
C VAL A 50 6.92 -6.82 -2.26
N HIS A 51 6.22 -7.13 -3.36
CA HIS A 51 4.87 -6.61 -3.60
C HIS A 51 3.88 -7.04 -2.50
N ALA A 52 3.86 -8.34 -2.15
CA ALA A 52 2.98 -8.87 -1.11
C ALA A 52 3.27 -8.23 0.26
N ILE A 53 4.54 -8.09 0.63
CA ILE A 53 4.93 -7.48 1.91
C ILE A 53 4.51 -6.00 1.95
N ASN A 54 4.80 -5.24 0.90
CA ASN A 54 4.51 -3.81 0.85
C ASN A 54 3.01 -3.48 0.81
N ASN A 55 2.19 -4.39 0.26
CA ASN A 55 0.74 -4.25 0.18
C ASN A 55 -0.02 -5.02 1.28
N SER A 56 0.68 -5.80 2.12
CA SER A 56 0.05 -6.47 3.25
C SER A 56 -0.35 -5.47 4.34
N ARG A 57 -1.49 -5.73 4.99
CA ARG A 57 -2.04 -4.84 6.01
C ARG A 57 -1.32 -5.06 7.34
N ASP A 58 -0.67 -4.02 7.87
CA ASP A 58 -0.02 -4.10 9.18
C ASP A 58 -1.08 -4.27 10.28
N THR A 59 -0.87 -5.22 11.19
CA THR A 59 -1.86 -5.56 12.23
C THR A 59 -2.03 -4.47 13.29
N THR A 60 -1.04 -3.59 13.46
CA THR A 60 -1.08 -2.50 14.45
C THR A 60 -1.76 -1.26 13.89
N ARG A 61 -1.35 -0.83 12.69
CA ARG A 61 -1.83 0.39 12.04
C ARG A 61 -3.05 0.14 11.15
N ARG A 62 -3.34 -1.10 10.80
CA ARG A 62 -4.39 -1.50 9.85
C ARG A 62 -4.26 -0.76 8.50
N GLU A 63 -3.04 -0.41 8.12
CA GLU A 63 -2.68 0.22 6.86
C GLU A 63 -1.56 -0.57 6.19
N THR A 64 -1.38 -0.41 4.88
CA THR A 64 -0.27 -1.04 4.15
C THR A 64 1.00 -0.19 4.28
N PRO A 65 2.20 -0.79 4.36
CA PRO A 65 3.44 -0.03 4.28
C PRO A 65 3.52 0.90 3.07
N PHE A 66 3.03 0.45 1.90
CA PHE A 66 2.97 1.26 0.69
C PHE A 66 2.13 2.53 0.86
N TYR A 67 0.94 2.42 1.46
CA TYR A 67 0.07 3.54 1.77
C TYR A 67 0.72 4.52 2.76
N LEU A 68 1.42 4.02 3.78
CA LEU A 68 2.09 4.88 4.77
C LEU A 68 3.22 5.73 4.16
N VAL A 69 3.85 5.27 3.09
CA VAL A 69 4.94 6.00 2.41
C VAL A 69 4.40 6.93 1.33
N HIS A 70 3.47 6.44 0.51
CA HIS A 70 3.03 7.16 -0.69
C HIS A 70 1.68 7.88 -0.51
N SER A 71 0.99 7.64 0.60
CA SER A 71 -0.35 8.18 0.89
C SER A 71 -1.43 7.77 -0.13
N TRP A 72 -1.19 6.71 -0.90
CA TRP A 72 -2.17 6.11 -1.80
C TRP A 72 -1.96 4.59 -1.89
N ASP A 73 -3.03 3.89 -2.26
CA ASP A 73 -3.10 2.45 -2.52
C ASP A 73 -4.26 2.16 -3.48
N VAL A 74 -4.44 0.89 -3.87
CA VAL A 74 -5.52 0.48 -4.78
C VAL A 74 -6.89 0.85 -4.21
N GLN A 75 -7.10 0.69 -2.90
CA GLN A 75 -8.40 0.98 -2.26
C GLN A 75 -8.71 2.47 -2.23
N SER A 76 -7.76 3.32 -1.83
CA SER A 76 -7.92 4.77 -1.86
C SER A 76 -8.08 5.31 -3.28
N THR A 77 -7.38 4.72 -4.25
CA THR A 77 -7.53 5.06 -5.68
C THR A 77 -8.92 4.73 -6.18
N LEU A 78 -9.42 3.51 -5.95
CA LEU A 78 -10.77 3.10 -6.33
C LEU A 78 -11.85 3.95 -5.63
N LYS A 79 -11.63 4.30 -4.35
CA LYS A 79 -12.52 5.19 -3.60
C LYS A 79 -12.56 6.60 -4.19
N ALA A 80 -11.43 7.14 -4.64
CA ALA A 80 -11.35 8.44 -5.29
C ALA A 80 -12.01 8.42 -6.68
N MET A 81 -11.85 7.34 -7.44
CA MET A 81 -12.52 7.19 -8.74
C MET A 81 -14.04 7.10 -8.56
N THR A 82 -14.51 6.28 -7.64
CA THR A 82 -15.95 6.12 -7.38
C THR A 82 -16.60 7.38 -6.82
N SER A 83 -15.89 8.19 -6.02
CA SER A 83 -16.41 9.48 -5.56
C SER A 83 -16.50 10.51 -6.70
N THR A 84 -15.54 10.50 -7.63
CA THR A 84 -15.55 11.36 -8.81
C THR A 84 -16.76 11.06 -9.70
N ILE A 85 -16.99 9.78 -10.00
CA ILE A 85 -18.15 9.33 -10.80
C ILE A 85 -19.47 9.77 -10.16
N LYS A 86 -19.63 9.61 -8.83
CA LYS A 86 -20.83 10.05 -8.12
C LYS A 86 -21.06 11.56 -8.23
N LYS A 87 -19.99 12.36 -8.17
CA LYS A 87 -20.05 13.81 -8.30
C LYS A 87 -20.46 14.24 -9.70
N ASP A 88 -19.93 13.59 -10.73
CA ASP A 88 -20.27 13.89 -12.12
C ASP A 88 -21.75 13.59 -12.43
N HIS A 89 -22.28 12.48 -11.91
CA HIS A 89 -23.70 12.16 -12.01
C HIS A 89 -24.60 13.17 -11.28
N ALA A 90 -24.20 13.60 -10.07
CA ALA A 90 -24.95 14.61 -9.32
C ALA A 90 -25.00 15.96 -10.08
N ASN A 91 -23.85 16.40 -10.59
CA ASN A 91 -23.75 17.64 -11.36
C ASN A 91 -24.58 17.58 -12.65
N SER A 92 -24.61 16.43 -13.34
CA SER A 92 -25.42 16.22 -14.54
C SER A 92 -26.91 16.31 -14.25
N ALA A 93 -27.38 15.66 -13.17
CA ALA A 93 -28.78 15.68 -12.76
C ALA A 93 -29.24 17.08 -12.33
N ASP A 94 -28.37 17.84 -11.65
CA ASP A 94 -28.65 19.22 -11.27
C ASP A 94 -28.75 20.14 -12.49
N ALA A 95 -27.88 19.95 -13.50
CA ALA A 95 -27.96 20.69 -14.77
C ALA A 95 -29.26 20.39 -15.54
N GLU A 96 -29.69 19.14 -15.60
CA GLU A 96 -30.94 18.73 -16.25
C GLU A 96 -32.18 19.36 -15.57
N LYS A 97 -32.21 19.41 -14.23
CA LYS A 97 -33.28 20.07 -13.48
C LYS A 97 -33.32 21.58 -13.72
N LEU A 98 -32.16 22.23 -13.83
CA LEU A 98 -32.10 23.67 -14.14
C LEU A 98 -32.62 23.97 -15.55
N ILE A 99 -32.32 23.10 -16.53
CA ILE A 99 -32.83 23.23 -17.91
C ILE A 99 -34.34 22.99 -17.97
N ALA A 100 -34.85 22.02 -17.20
CA ALA A 100 -36.29 21.72 -17.15
C ALA A 100 -37.12 22.84 -16.52
N ASN A 101 -36.59 23.55 -15.52
CA ASN A 101 -37.27 24.68 -14.87
C ASN A 101 -37.18 26.00 -15.65
N ALA A 102 -36.33 26.07 -16.69
CA ALA A 102 -36.16 27.25 -17.54
C ALA A 102 -37.06 27.24 -18.79
N ARG A 103 -37.93 26.23 -18.93
CA ARG A 103 -38.99 26.12 -19.95
C ARG A 103 -40.34 26.40 -19.34
#